data_AF-A4BTV2-F1
#
_entry.id   AF-A4BTV2-F1
#
_cell.length_a   1.000
_cell.length_b   1.000
_cell.length_c   1.000
_cell.angle_alpha   90.00
_cell.angle_beta   90.00
_cell.angle_gamma   90.00
#
_symmetry.space_group_name_H-M   'P 1'
#
loop_
_entity.id
_entity.type
_entity.pdbx_description
1 polymer ?
#
loop_
_entity_poly.entity_id
_entity_poly.type
_entity_poly.pdbx_seq_one_letter_code
_entity_poly.pdbx_strand_id
1 'polypeptide(L)' 'MRSAIQQGGQMQIEAVQEAIEKTGAITYTYSLANEEADRAVAMLERLESGIYRDALVALVRFAISRRY' A
#
# COMPACT_ATOMS: atom_id res chain seq x y z
N MET A 1 12.86 41.30 -3.50
CA MET A 1 11.86 40.33 -4.00
C MET A 1 12.52 39.21 -4.82
N ARG A 2 13.46 38.44 -4.25
CA ARG A 2 14.06 37.26 -4.92
C ARG A 2 14.16 36.01 -4.03
N SER A 3 13.81 36.12 -2.75
CA SER A 3 13.92 35.01 -1.78
C SER A 3 12.60 34.25 -1.57
N ALA A 4 11.45 34.83 -1.90
CA ALA A 4 10.14 34.21 -1.68
C ALA A 4 9.86 33.02 -2.61
N ILE A 5 10.53 32.96 -3.78
CA ILE A 5 10.30 31.91 -4.78
C ILE A 5 11.17 30.66 -4.50
N GLN A 6 12.34 30.83 -3.86
CA GLN A 6 13.19 29.69 -3.47
C GLN A 6 12.65 28.92 -2.26
N GLN A 7 12.00 29.61 -1.33
CA GLN A 7 11.51 28.98 -0.09
C GLN A 7 10.12 28.35 -0.23
N GLY A 8 9.30 28.81 -1.18
CA GLY A 8 7.92 28.34 -1.35
C GLY A 8 7.79 26.92 -1.91
N GLY A 9 8.73 26.47 -2.74
CA GLY A 9 8.69 25.13 -3.35
C GLY A 9 9.17 24.01 -2.41
N GLN A 10 10.16 24.30 -1.56
CA GLN A 10 10.76 23.32 -0.66
C GLN A 10 9.85 23.01 0.53
N MET A 11 9.19 24.04 1.10
CA MET A 11 8.18 23.86 2.15
C MET A 11 6.93 23.11 1.67
N GLN A 12 6.57 23.19 0.38
CA GLN A 12 5.42 22.46 -0.17
C GLN A 12 5.72 20.98 -0.39
N ILE A 13 6.95 20.61 -0.78
CA ILE A 13 7.34 19.20 -0.92
C ILE A 13 7.41 18.53 0.44
N GLU A 14 7.98 19.20 1.45
CA GLU A 14 8.00 18.68 2.83
C GLU A 14 6.59 18.57 3.40
N ALA A 15 5.72 19.57 3.20
CA ALA A 15 4.32 19.48 3.65
C ALA A 15 3.52 18.39 2.92
N VAL A 16 3.81 18.12 1.64
CA VAL A 16 3.19 17.02 0.88
C VAL A 16 3.73 15.66 1.32
N GLN A 17 5.03 15.52 1.53
CA GLN A 17 5.62 14.30 2.11
C GLN A 17 5.09 14.06 3.51
N GLU A 18 5.07 15.09 4.35
CA GLU A 18 4.57 15.01 5.72
C GLU A 18 3.07 14.79 5.74
N ALA A 19 2.27 15.27 4.77
CA ALA A 19 0.86 14.91 4.63
C ALA A 19 0.67 13.46 4.14
N ILE A 20 1.51 12.97 3.23
CA ILE A 20 1.51 11.56 2.81
C ILE A 20 1.88 10.66 4.00
N GLU A 21 2.86 11.03 4.82
CA GLU A 21 3.24 10.31 6.05
C GLU A 21 2.21 10.48 7.18
N LYS A 22 1.68 11.69 7.41
CA LYS A 22 0.74 12.02 8.51
C LYS A 22 -0.70 11.60 8.26
N THR A 23 -1.11 11.40 7.01
CA THR A 23 -2.52 11.03 6.76
C THR A 23 -2.88 9.70 7.39
N GLY A 24 -1.91 8.82 7.73
CA GLY A 24 -2.21 7.48 8.25
C GLY A 24 -3.08 6.64 7.29
N ALA A 25 -3.44 7.20 6.14
CA ALA A 25 -4.26 6.61 5.11
C ALA A 25 -3.46 5.52 4.42
N ILE A 26 -2.14 5.68 4.28
CA ILE A 26 -1.27 4.58 3.85
C ILE A 26 -1.33 3.44 4.86
N THR A 27 -1.16 3.70 6.17
CA THR A 27 -1.14 2.63 7.18
C THR A 27 -2.50 1.95 7.35
N TYR A 28 -3.59 2.72 7.41
CA TYR A 28 -4.96 2.20 7.53
C TYR A 28 -5.37 1.42 6.28
N THR A 29 -5.14 1.98 5.09
CA THR A 29 -5.50 1.31 3.83
C THR A 29 -4.60 0.10 3.58
N TYR A 30 -3.33 0.14 3.99
CA TYR A 30 -2.43 -1.01 3.96
C TYR A 30 -2.88 -2.10 4.93
N SER A 31 -3.26 -1.74 6.15
CA SER A 31 -3.77 -2.72 7.13
C SER A 31 -5.04 -3.39 6.61
N LEU A 32 -5.98 -2.61 6.08
CA LEU A 32 -7.20 -3.14 5.45
C LEU A 32 -6.89 -4.01 4.24
N ALA A 33 -5.91 -3.64 3.40
CA ALA A 33 -5.48 -4.44 2.27
C ALA A 33 -4.86 -5.79 2.70
N ASN A 34 -4.11 -5.81 3.82
CA ASN A 34 -3.61 -7.06 4.40
C ASN A 34 -4.75 -7.93 4.93
N GLU A 35 -5.70 -7.36 5.67
CA GLU A 35 -6.87 -8.10 6.19
C GLU A 35 -7.73 -8.72 5.09
N GLU A 36 -7.94 -8.01 3.98
CA GLU A 36 -8.67 -8.55 2.82
C GLU A 36 -7.84 -9.62 2.09
N ALA A 37 -6.53 -9.46 2.00
CA ALA A 37 -5.66 -10.48 1.42
C ALA A 37 -5.62 -11.77 2.25
N ASP A 38 -5.57 -11.66 3.57
CA ASP A 38 -5.64 -12.82 4.47
C ASP A 38 -6.97 -13.55 4.32
N ARG A 39 -8.09 -12.81 4.22
CA ARG A 39 -9.42 -13.39 3.92
C ARG A 39 -9.44 -14.10 2.57
N ALA A 40 -8.86 -13.49 1.53
CA ALA A 40 -8.77 -14.11 0.22
C ALA A 40 -7.96 -15.42 0.25
N VAL A 41 -6.81 -15.43 0.94
CA VAL A 41 -6.00 -16.64 1.12
C VAL A 41 -6.79 -17.72 1.87
N ALA A 42 -7.47 -17.38 2.97
CA ALA A 42 -8.28 -18.32 3.74
C ALA A 42 -9.42 -18.95 2.92
N MET A 43 -10.04 -18.18 2.00
CA MET A 43 -11.03 -18.73 1.07
C MET A 43 -10.40 -19.73 0.08
N LEU A 44 -9.17 -19.46 -0.38
CA LEU A 44 -8.42 -20.34 -1.27
C LEU A 44 -7.93 -21.63 -0.60
N GLU A 45 -7.80 -21.65 0.74
CA GLU A 45 -7.46 -22.88 1.48
C GLU A 45 -8.54 -23.96 1.42
N ARG A 46 -9.78 -23.58 1.07
CA ARG A 46 -10.89 -24.52 0.87
C ARG A 46 -10.84 -25.25 -0.48
N LEU A 47 -9.97 -24.81 -1.39
CA LEU A 47 -9.75 -25.47 -2.68
C LEU A 47 -8.72 -26.59 -2.51
N GLU A 48 -8.89 -27.66 -3.30
CA GLU A 48 -7.86 -28.70 -3.38
C GLU A 48 -6.51 -28.09 -3.77
N SER A 49 -5.44 -28.59 -3.15
CA SER A 49 -4.08 -28.16 -3.47
C SER A 49 -3.76 -28.44 -4.93
N GLY A 50 -3.24 -27.45 -5.63
CA GLY A 50 -2.85 -27.56 -7.03
C GLY A 50 -2.32 -26.25 -7.57
N ILE A 51 -1.75 -26.31 -8.78
CA ILE A 51 -1.06 -25.18 -9.42
C ILE A 51 -1.90 -23.90 -9.52
N TYR A 52 -3.22 -24.04 -9.69
CA TYR A 52 -4.13 -22.90 -9.75
C TYR A 52 -4.33 -22.22 -8.39
N ARG A 53 -4.45 -23.02 -7.31
CA ARG A 53 -4.54 -22.48 -5.94
C ARG A 53 -3.26 -21.74 -5.59
N ASP A 54 -2.11 -22.34 -5.89
CA ASP A 54 -0.81 -21.75 -5.58
C ASP A 54 -0.58 -20.45 -6.36
N ALA A 55 -0.97 -20.42 -7.64
CA ALA A 55 -0.91 -19.21 -8.46
C ALA A 55 -1.81 -18.08 -7.91
N LEU A 56 -3.02 -18.40 -7.44
CA LEU A 56 -3.93 -17.42 -6.84
C LEU A 56 -3.37 -16.88 -5.52
N VAL A 57 -2.79 -17.73 -4.68
CA VAL A 57 -2.12 -17.31 -3.44
C VAL A 57 -0.92 -16.41 -3.75
N ALA A 58 -0.10 -16.75 -4.75
CA ALA A 58 1.02 -15.92 -5.17
C ALA A 58 0.58 -14.56 -5.70
N LEU A 59 -0.52 -14.50 -6.45
CA LEU A 59 -1.11 -13.25 -6.96
C LEU A 59 -1.56 -12.34 -5.82
N VAL A 60 -2.27 -12.89 -4.82
CA VAL A 60 -2.72 -12.13 -3.65
C VAL A 60 -1.53 -11.55 -2.89
N ARG A 61 -0.50 -12.35 -2.62
CA ARG A 61 0.74 -11.90 -1.95
C ARG A 61 1.47 -10.83 -2.75
N PHE A 62 1.55 -10.99 -4.07
CA PHE A 62 2.18 -10.01 -4.95
C PHE A 62 1.46 -8.66 -4.90
N ALA A 63 0.12 -8.67 -4.95
CA ALA A 63 -0.69 -7.45 -4.97
C ALA A 63 -0.49 -6.58 -3.72
N ILE A 64 -0.31 -7.18 -2.54
CA ILE A 64 -0.07 -6.46 -1.27
C ILE A 64 1.40 -6.14 -1.00
N SER A 65 2.34 -6.82 -1.67
CA SER A 65 3.78 -6.57 -1.49
C SER A 65 4.29 -5.31 -2.19
N ARG A 66 3.45 -4.65 -3.01
CA ARG A 66 3.79 -3.39 -3.68
C ARG A 66 3.93 -2.27 -2.65
N ARG A 67 5.14 -2.14 -2.13
CA ARG A 67 5.63 -1.01 -1.35
C ARG A 67 5.84 0.17 -2.30
N TYR A 68 5.30 1.33 -1.94
CA TYR A 68 5.62 2.65 -2.50
C TYR A 68 7.06 3.04 -2.18
#